data_AF-A0A396PB28-F1
#
_entry.id   AF-A0A396PB28-F1
#
_cell.length_a   1.000
_cell.length_b   1.000
_cell.length_c   1.000
_cell.angle_alpha   90.00
_cell.angle_beta   90.00
_cell.angle_gamma   90.00
#
_symmetry.space_group_name_H-M   'P 1'
#
loop_
_entity.id
_entity.type
_entity.pdbx_description
1 polymer ?
#
loop_
_entity_poly.entity_id
_entity_poly.type
_entity_poly.pdbx_seq_one_letter_code
_entity_poly.pdbx_strand_id
1 'polypeptide(L)'
;MRRTKIVCTMGPNTNSRDLMKKLIETGMDVARFNFSHGDHEEQKMRMNMLKELRKELKTPVAILLDTKGPEIRTGVLKDGKKVNLVTGQTFTLTTVQETGDENHCSVSYTGLTEDIKEGDTILIDDGLIGLRVEKVNAPEIVCTVVNGGELGEKKGVNVPNVSINLPNLTEKDKGDLLFGIEQDIDFVAASFIRNAEAINEIREFLVANGGEHIDIIAKIENAEGVQNIDSIIDAADGVMVARGDLGVEIPACQVPHVQKIIIEKCNHKYKPVITATQMLDSMIRNPRPTRAEVADVANAIYDGTDAIMLSGETAAGKYPIEAVTMMGEIAEQTERYLKFEDYRDGKALEGKLNVSAAVGSAAVSMVEHIKAACIVTPTMSGQTARLISNLRPSVPIYGVTPYEWARRKMQLYWGVRPVTGYEEDSTENIISHAMYMVRREELVERGDMVIFTAGDPATNEVTGEGYMTNMLHIIQAK
;
A
#
# COMPACT_ATOMS: atom_id res chain seq x y z
N MET A 1 19.71 -10.66 2.37
CA MET A 1 18.54 -10.13 3.08
C MET A 1 17.66 -9.45 2.06
N ARG A 2 16.43 -9.92 1.88
CA ARG A 2 15.40 -9.27 1.06
C ARG A 2 15.21 -7.80 1.44
N ARG A 3 15.08 -6.93 0.44
CA ARG A 3 14.86 -5.48 0.62
C ARG A 3 13.40 -5.10 0.46
N THR A 4 12.76 -5.53 -0.61
CA THR A 4 11.35 -5.30 -0.90
C THR A 4 10.47 -6.02 0.12
N LYS A 5 9.47 -5.31 0.62
CA LYS A 5 8.57 -5.75 1.68
C LYS A 5 7.42 -6.56 1.13
N ILE A 6 6.89 -7.50 1.92
CA ILE A 6 5.75 -8.33 1.53
C ILE A 6 4.54 -7.98 2.40
N VAL A 7 3.47 -7.55 1.73
CA VAL A 7 2.15 -7.34 2.33
C VAL A 7 1.29 -8.57 2.03
N CYS A 8 0.72 -9.20 3.06
CA CYS A 8 -0.16 -10.36 2.89
C CYS A 8 -1.57 -10.03 3.36
N THR A 9 -2.57 -10.33 2.54
CA THR A 9 -3.97 -10.15 2.93
C THR A 9 -4.44 -11.29 3.84
N MET A 10 -5.05 -10.92 4.96
CA MET A 10 -5.67 -11.82 5.92
C MET A 10 -7.09 -12.19 5.44
N GLY A 11 -7.48 -13.44 5.67
CA GLY A 11 -8.78 -13.97 5.25
C GLY A 11 -9.11 -15.29 5.95
N PRO A 12 -10.04 -16.09 5.40
CA PRO A 12 -10.48 -17.36 6.00
C PRO A 12 -9.33 -18.32 6.34
N ASN A 13 -8.29 -18.42 5.50
CA ASN A 13 -7.14 -19.28 5.80
C ASN A 13 -6.35 -18.82 7.02
N THR A 14 -6.21 -17.50 7.19
CA THR A 14 -5.45 -16.89 8.27
C THR A 14 -6.26 -16.78 9.57
N ASN A 15 -7.41 -17.44 9.66
CA ASN A 15 -8.07 -17.72 10.95
C ASN A 15 -7.30 -18.77 11.77
N SER A 16 -6.39 -19.52 11.12
CA SER A 16 -5.51 -20.47 11.79
C SER A 16 -4.26 -19.76 12.34
N ARG A 17 -4.05 -19.89 13.66
CA ARG A 17 -2.84 -19.39 14.33
C ARG A 17 -1.57 -19.96 13.74
N ASP A 18 -1.54 -21.27 13.48
CA ASP A 18 -0.36 -21.95 12.94
C ASP A 18 0.00 -21.44 11.55
N LEU A 19 -1.00 -21.15 10.72
CA LEU A 19 -0.76 -20.58 9.40
C LEU A 19 -0.26 -19.14 9.51
N MET A 20 -0.89 -18.30 10.33
CA MET A 20 -0.45 -16.92 10.54
C MET A 20 1.00 -16.88 11.07
N LYS A 21 1.35 -17.74 12.02
CA LYS A 21 2.71 -17.91 12.52
C LYS A 21 3.69 -18.22 11.40
N LYS A 22 3.37 -19.22 10.56
CA LYS A 22 4.19 -19.59 9.40
C LYS A 22 4.33 -18.45 8.39
N LEU A 23 3.28 -17.68 8.13
CA LEU A 23 3.37 -16.52 7.23
C LEU A 23 4.37 -15.48 7.76
N ILE A 24 4.36 -15.20 9.06
CA ILE A 24 5.34 -14.29 9.70
C ILE A 24 6.76 -14.85 9.54
N GLU A 25 6.96 -16.13 9.90
CA GLU A 25 8.28 -16.80 9.82
C GLU A 25 8.81 -16.90 8.37
N THR A 26 7.92 -17.03 7.38
CA THR A 26 8.27 -17.07 5.94
C THR A 26 8.64 -15.68 5.41
N GLY A 27 8.28 -14.61 6.12
CA GLY A 27 8.66 -13.25 5.80
C GLY A 27 7.50 -12.35 5.40
N MET A 28 6.32 -12.47 6.01
CA MET A 28 5.30 -11.41 5.95
C MET A 28 5.77 -10.20 6.77
N ASP A 29 5.88 -9.02 6.13
CA ASP A 29 6.26 -7.77 6.79
C ASP A 29 5.02 -6.99 7.28
N VAL A 30 3.92 -7.02 6.50
CA VAL A 30 2.67 -6.30 6.79
C VAL A 30 1.47 -7.22 6.58
N ALA A 31 0.54 -7.25 7.55
CA ALA A 31 -0.73 -7.95 7.45
C ALA A 31 -1.83 -6.98 7.04
N ARG A 32 -2.41 -7.19 5.86
CA ARG A 32 -3.54 -6.41 5.32
C ARG A 32 -4.87 -7.01 5.76
N PHE A 33 -5.75 -6.19 6.31
CA PHE A 33 -7.12 -6.53 6.69
C PHE A 33 -8.07 -5.79 5.76
N ASN A 34 -8.79 -6.53 4.91
CA ASN A 34 -9.69 -5.95 3.92
C ASN A 34 -11.11 -5.78 4.49
N PHE A 35 -11.56 -4.53 4.68
CA PHE A 35 -12.86 -4.21 5.29
C PHE A 35 -14.02 -4.13 4.27
N SER A 36 -13.76 -4.44 3.00
CA SER A 36 -14.81 -4.80 2.05
C SER A 36 -15.54 -6.10 2.43
N HIS A 37 -14.91 -6.92 3.28
CA HIS A 37 -15.45 -8.20 3.77
C HIS A 37 -15.25 -8.36 5.28
N GLY A 38 -16.09 -9.19 5.89
CA GLY A 38 -16.07 -9.45 7.33
C GLY A 38 -16.61 -8.28 8.16
N ASP A 39 -17.00 -8.58 9.38
CA ASP A 39 -17.37 -7.58 10.38
C ASP A 39 -16.20 -7.25 11.31
N HIS A 40 -16.37 -6.25 12.17
CA HIS A 40 -15.34 -5.82 13.11
C HIS A 40 -14.92 -6.92 14.09
N GLU A 41 -15.83 -7.82 14.49
CA GLU A 41 -15.53 -8.91 15.41
C GLU A 41 -14.60 -9.95 14.78
N GLU A 42 -14.87 -10.34 13.53
CA GLU A 42 -13.99 -11.23 12.77
C GLU A 42 -12.60 -10.62 12.57
N GLN A 43 -12.53 -9.33 12.22
CA GLN A 43 -11.25 -8.64 12.03
C GLN A 43 -10.49 -8.51 13.35
N LYS A 44 -11.18 -8.19 14.45
CA LYS A 44 -10.59 -8.09 15.80
C LYS A 44 -9.96 -9.40 16.25
N MET A 45 -10.62 -10.53 16.01
CA MET A 45 -10.09 -11.86 16.32
C MET A 45 -8.74 -12.10 15.63
N ARG A 46 -8.65 -11.83 14.32
CA ARG A 46 -7.41 -11.97 13.55
C ARG A 46 -6.33 -10.97 14.00
N MET A 47 -6.69 -9.72 14.27
CA MET A 47 -5.74 -8.70 14.75
C MET A 47 -5.16 -9.05 16.12
N ASN A 48 -5.97 -9.57 17.05
CA ASN A 48 -5.50 -10.03 18.35
C ASN A 48 -4.51 -11.20 18.21
N MET A 49 -4.84 -12.18 17.37
CA MET A 49 -3.94 -13.29 17.06
C MET A 49 -2.59 -12.81 16.51
N LEU A 50 -2.61 -11.84 15.59
CA LEU A 50 -1.40 -11.24 15.04
C LEU A 50 -0.59 -10.53 16.12
N LYS A 51 -1.23 -9.73 16.99
CA LYS A 51 -0.56 -9.02 18.09
C LYS A 51 0.07 -9.98 19.11
N GLU A 52 -0.54 -11.13 19.37
CA GLU A 52 0.06 -12.18 20.20
C GLU A 52 1.29 -12.79 19.53
N LEU A 53 1.18 -13.18 18.25
CA LEU A 53 2.31 -13.75 17.49
C LEU A 53 3.46 -12.75 17.33
N ARG A 54 3.15 -11.46 17.16
CA ARG A 54 4.11 -10.34 17.14
C ARG A 54 5.00 -10.35 18.40
N LYS A 55 4.40 -10.57 19.57
CA LYS A 55 5.12 -10.67 20.86
C LYS A 55 5.90 -11.98 20.98
N GLU A 56 5.29 -13.10 20.61
CA GLU A 56 5.91 -14.43 20.68
C GLU A 56 7.16 -14.52 19.80
N LEU A 57 7.06 -14.07 18.55
CA LEU A 57 8.13 -14.13 17.55
C LEU A 57 9.11 -12.96 17.64
N LYS A 58 8.79 -11.93 18.43
CA LYS A 58 9.57 -10.68 18.54
C LYS A 58 9.77 -9.96 17.20
N THR A 59 8.82 -10.12 16.28
CA THR A 59 8.81 -9.51 14.95
C THR A 59 7.84 -8.33 14.93
N PRO A 60 8.19 -7.17 14.35
CA PRO A 60 7.32 -5.99 14.38
C PRO A 60 6.34 -5.95 13.19
N VAL A 61 5.73 -7.08 12.82
CA VAL A 61 4.80 -7.16 11.67
C VAL A 61 3.68 -6.12 11.81
N ALA A 62 3.50 -5.29 10.80
CA ALA A 62 2.55 -4.17 10.83
C ALA A 62 1.12 -4.59 10.47
N ILE A 63 0.13 -3.79 10.86
CA ILE A 63 -1.27 -3.92 10.48
C ILE A 63 -1.65 -2.81 9.50
N LEU A 64 -2.16 -3.21 8.34
CA LEU A 64 -2.74 -2.30 7.34
C LEU A 64 -4.24 -2.57 7.24
N LEU A 65 -5.06 -1.58 7.56
CA LEU A 65 -6.50 -1.58 7.36
C LEU A 65 -6.81 -1.07 5.95
N ASP A 66 -7.43 -1.87 5.10
CA ASP A 66 -7.85 -1.45 3.76
C ASP A 66 -9.35 -1.14 3.78
N THR A 67 -9.70 0.13 3.59
CA THR A 67 -11.09 0.60 3.65
C THR A 67 -11.87 0.10 2.45
N LYS A 68 -13.19 0.00 2.59
CA LYS A 68 -14.03 -0.37 1.45
C LYS A 68 -14.09 0.76 0.42
N GLY A 69 -14.17 1.99 0.91
CA GLY A 69 -14.26 3.20 0.11
C GLY A 69 -15.62 3.39 -0.57
N PRO A 70 -15.78 4.54 -1.24
CA PRO A 70 -16.98 4.85 -1.99
C PRO A 70 -16.99 4.09 -3.33
N GLU A 71 -17.95 3.19 -3.51
CA GLU A 71 -18.13 2.44 -4.76
C GLU A 71 -19.61 2.42 -5.18
N ILE A 72 -19.86 2.28 -6.47
CA ILE A 72 -21.21 2.07 -7.01
C ILE A 72 -21.44 0.57 -7.14
N ARG A 73 -22.62 0.10 -6.73
CA ARG A 73 -23.03 -1.30 -6.87
C ARG A 73 -24.39 -1.43 -7.52
N THR A 74 -24.62 -2.56 -8.18
CA THR A 74 -25.95 -2.97 -8.61
C THR A 74 -26.83 -3.37 -7.43
N GLY A 75 -28.15 -3.29 -7.62
CA GLY A 75 -29.14 -3.67 -6.63
C GLY A 75 -29.31 -5.17 -6.46
N VAL A 76 -30.44 -5.53 -5.87
CA VAL A 76 -30.90 -6.92 -5.75
C VAL A 76 -31.63 -7.37 -7.01
N LEU A 77 -31.59 -8.66 -7.28
CA LEU A 77 -32.23 -9.27 -8.44
C LEU A 77 -33.42 -10.11 -8.02
N LYS A 78 -34.37 -10.29 -8.94
CA LYS A 78 -35.56 -11.09 -8.71
C LYS A 78 -35.19 -12.52 -8.27
N ASP A 79 -35.78 -12.94 -7.15
CA ASP A 79 -35.51 -14.23 -6.49
C ASP A 79 -34.03 -14.48 -6.12
N GLY A 80 -33.20 -13.43 -6.08
CA GLY A 80 -31.74 -13.55 -5.84
C GLY A 80 -31.01 -14.33 -6.93
N LYS A 81 -31.64 -14.53 -8.09
CA LYS A 81 -31.06 -15.31 -9.19
C LYS A 81 -30.27 -14.40 -10.11
N LYS A 82 -29.13 -14.91 -10.57
CA LYS A 82 -28.38 -14.26 -11.64
C LYS A 82 -29.21 -14.18 -12.91
N VAL A 83 -29.06 -13.09 -13.64
CA VAL A 83 -29.72 -12.87 -14.93
C VAL A 83 -28.68 -12.78 -16.03
N ASN A 84 -28.96 -13.32 -17.21
CA ASN A 84 -28.03 -13.29 -18.33
C ASN A 84 -28.35 -12.14 -19.26
N LEU A 85 -27.40 -11.20 -19.41
CA LEU A 85 -27.53 -10.08 -20.35
C LEU A 85 -26.96 -10.47 -21.71
N VAL A 86 -27.73 -10.25 -22.77
CA VAL A 86 -27.35 -10.60 -24.15
C VAL A 86 -26.83 -9.37 -24.89
N THR A 87 -25.69 -9.51 -25.59
CA THR A 87 -25.15 -8.44 -26.43
C THR A 87 -26.18 -7.93 -27.45
N GLY A 88 -26.32 -6.61 -27.54
CA GLY A 88 -27.26 -5.91 -28.40
C GLY A 88 -28.63 -5.65 -27.78
N GLN A 89 -28.94 -6.25 -26.63
CA GLN A 89 -30.21 -5.97 -25.93
C GLN A 89 -30.19 -4.59 -25.26
N THR A 90 -31.37 -4.01 -25.09
CA THR A 90 -31.56 -2.83 -24.25
C THR A 90 -31.63 -3.25 -22.79
N PHE A 91 -30.92 -2.52 -21.92
CA PHE A 91 -30.92 -2.73 -20.49
C PHE A 91 -30.96 -1.38 -19.78
N THR A 92 -31.84 -1.23 -18.79
CA THR A 92 -32.03 0.05 -18.09
C THR A 92 -31.44 -0.01 -16.69
N LEU A 93 -30.54 0.92 -16.36
CA LEU A 93 -30.15 1.16 -14.98
C LEU A 93 -31.04 2.24 -14.38
N THR A 94 -31.38 2.11 -13.10
CA THR A 94 -32.23 3.09 -12.40
C THR A 94 -31.62 3.48 -11.07
N THR A 95 -31.77 4.75 -10.67
CA THR A 95 -31.35 5.23 -9.35
C THR A 95 -32.38 4.96 -8.25
N VAL A 96 -33.57 4.49 -8.62
CA VAL A 96 -34.62 4.06 -7.68
C VAL A 96 -34.30 2.65 -7.20
N GLN A 97 -34.30 2.43 -5.88
CA GLN A 97 -34.03 1.12 -5.31
C GLN A 97 -35.21 0.16 -5.55
N GLU A 98 -35.08 -0.66 -6.59
CA GLU A 98 -36.05 -1.69 -6.97
C GLU A 98 -35.38 -3.00 -7.35
N THR A 99 -36.18 -4.06 -7.45
CA THR A 99 -35.70 -5.42 -7.74
C THR A 99 -35.45 -5.56 -9.24
N GLY A 100 -34.21 -5.77 -9.62
CA GLY A 100 -33.82 -5.92 -11.03
C GLY A 100 -34.17 -7.28 -11.63
N ASP A 101 -34.15 -7.33 -12.96
CA ASP A 101 -34.35 -8.50 -13.80
C ASP A 101 -33.48 -8.43 -15.06
N GLU A 102 -33.79 -9.21 -16.10
CA GLU A 102 -33.04 -9.22 -17.36
C GLU A 102 -33.13 -7.93 -18.18
N ASN A 103 -34.07 -7.02 -17.86
CA ASN A 103 -34.32 -5.77 -18.59
C ASN A 103 -33.93 -4.52 -17.80
N HIS A 104 -33.94 -4.57 -16.47
CA HIS A 104 -33.58 -3.41 -15.63
C HIS A 104 -32.88 -3.80 -14.33
N CYS A 105 -32.06 -2.90 -13.77
CA CYS A 105 -31.48 -3.08 -12.44
C CYS A 105 -31.19 -1.74 -11.76
N SER A 106 -31.37 -1.68 -10.45
CA SER A 106 -31.05 -0.49 -9.66
C SER A 106 -29.54 -0.34 -9.42
N VAL A 107 -29.08 0.89 -9.22
CA VAL A 107 -27.72 1.22 -8.78
C VAL A 107 -27.73 1.92 -7.43
N SER A 108 -26.70 1.73 -6.62
CA SER A 108 -26.63 2.26 -5.26
C SER A 108 -26.38 3.77 -5.19
N TYR A 109 -25.84 4.38 -6.25
CA TYR A 109 -25.50 5.80 -6.29
C TYR A 109 -26.54 6.60 -7.05
N THR A 110 -27.28 7.45 -6.33
CA THR A 110 -28.42 8.19 -6.90
C THR A 110 -28.00 9.36 -7.79
N GLY A 111 -26.78 9.88 -7.62
CA GLY A 111 -26.22 10.96 -8.45
C GLY A 111 -25.74 10.49 -9.82
N LEU A 112 -25.79 9.18 -10.12
CA LEU A 112 -25.21 8.64 -11.35
C LEU A 112 -25.80 9.28 -12.63
N THR A 113 -27.09 9.59 -12.62
CA THR A 113 -27.78 10.24 -13.76
C THR A 113 -27.32 11.67 -14.01
N GLU A 114 -26.68 12.32 -13.03
CA GLU A 114 -26.14 13.68 -13.15
C GLU A 114 -24.69 13.68 -13.66
N ASP A 115 -23.96 12.61 -13.38
CA ASP A 115 -22.53 12.48 -13.71
C ASP A 115 -22.28 11.98 -15.14
N ILE A 116 -23.17 11.15 -15.67
CA ILE A 116 -23.00 10.50 -16.99
C ILE A 116 -23.77 11.18 -18.11
N LYS A 117 -23.37 10.91 -19.35
CA LYS A 117 -24.02 11.39 -20.58
C LYS A 117 -24.16 10.29 -21.63
N GLU A 118 -24.95 10.59 -22.67
CA GLU A 118 -25.07 9.75 -23.85
C GLU A 118 -23.69 9.45 -24.46
N GLY A 119 -23.44 8.18 -24.79
CA GLY A 119 -22.18 7.67 -25.32
C GLY A 119 -21.19 7.16 -24.27
N ASP A 120 -21.39 7.44 -22.98
CA ASP A 120 -20.52 6.92 -21.92
C ASP A 120 -20.60 5.40 -21.82
N THR A 121 -19.54 4.80 -21.27
CA THR A 121 -19.45 3.36 -21.03
C THR A 121 -19.64 3.06 -19.56
N ILE A 122 -20.51 2.10 -19.25
CA ILE A 122 -20.69 1.58 -17.90
C ILE A 122 -20.21 0.13 -17.89
N LEU A 123 -19.35 -0.19 -16.94
CA LEU A 123 -18.78 -1.51 -16.72
C LEU A 123 -19.36 -2.10 -15.45
N ILE A 124 -19.73 -3.38 -15.47
CA ILE A 124 -20.30 -4.09 -14.32
C ILE A 124 -19.50 -5.38 -14.08
N ASP A 125 -19.29 -5.69 -12.79
CA ASP A 125 -18.58 -6.89 -12.32
C ASP A 125 -17.15 -6.93 -12.86
N ASP A 126 -16.34 -5.95 -12.46
CA ASP A 126 -14.93 -5.79 -12.85
C ASP A 126 -14.73 -5.72 -14.38
N GLY A 127 -15.70 -5.14 -15.09
CA GLY A 127 -15.69 -4.98 -16.55
C GLY A 127 -16.09 -6.23 -17.34
N LEU A 128 -16.58 -7.29 -16.69
CA LEU A 128 -17.12 -8.46 -17.39
C LEU A 128 -18.31 -8.11 -18.27
N ILE A 129 -19.21 -7.25 -17.78
CA ILE A 129 -20.36 -6.75 -18.53
C ILE A 129 -20.09 -5.31 -18.94
N GLY A 130 -20.31 -5.01 -20.22
CA GLY A 130 -20.12 -3.68 -20.78
C GLY A 130 -21.42 -3.12 -21.34
N LEU A 131 -21.80 -1.94 -20.89
CA LEU A 131 -22.98 -1.20 -21.32
C LEU A 131 -22.55 0.11 -21.99
N ARG A 132 -23.31 0.55 -22.99
CA ARG A 132 -23.18 1.88 -23.61
C ARG A 132 -24.44 2.68 -23.32
N VAL A 133 -24.27 3.88 -22.78
CA VAL A 133 -25.38 4.78 -22.47
C VAL A 133 -25.96 5.31 -23.78
N GLU A 134 -27.22 4.99 -24.05
CA GLU A 134 -27.95 5.52 -25.20
C GLU A 134 -28.70 6.80 -24.84
N LYS A 135 -29.32 6.82 -23.64
CA LYS A 135 -30.10 7.96 -23.18
C LYS A 135 -30.16 8.03 -21.66
N VAL A 136 -30.03 9.23 -21.12
CA VAL A 136 -30.22 9.49 -19.68
C VAL A 136 -31.55 10.22 -19.49
N ASN A 137 -32.52 9.56 -18.85
CA ASN A 137 -33.83 10.13 -18.49
C ASN A 137 -34.06 9.89 -16.98
N ALA A 138 -33.50 10.74 -16.12
CA ALA A 138 -33.57 10.55 -14.67
C ALA A 138 -35.00 10.17 -14.20
N PRO A 139 -35.16 9.09 -13.41
CA PRO A 139 -34.11 8.32 -12.72
C PRO A 139 -33.48 7.18 -13.53
N GLU A 140 -33.84 7.02 -14.81
CA GLU A 140 -33.45 5.90 -15.67
C GLU A 140 -32.27 6.24 -16.61
N ILE A 141 -31.45 5.23 -16.88
CA ILE A 141 -30.31 5.26 -17.79
C ILE A 141 -30.50 4.10 -18.76
N VAL A 142 -30.93 4.42 -19.97
CA VAL A 142 -31.17 3.42 -21.02
C VAL A 142 -29.84 3.10 -21.69
N CYS A 143 -29.45 1.84 -21.66
CA CYS A 143 -28.20 1.36 -22.22
C CYS A 143 -28.39 0.27 -23.27
N THR A 144 -27.42 0.14 -24.16
CA THR A 144 -27.23 -1.05 -25.00
C THR A 144 -26.16 -1.94 -24.38
N VAL A 145 -26.43 -3.24 -24.24
CA VAL A 145 -25.41 -4.21 -23.80
C VAL A 145 -24.40 -4.41 -24.92
N VAL A 146 -23.16 -3.98 -24.71
CA VAL A 146 -22.05 -4.15 -25.67
C VAL A 146 -21.35 -5.49 -25.43
N ASN A 147 -21.13 -5.86 -24.17
CA ASN A 147 -20.60 -7.16 -23.79
C ASN A 147 -21.53 -7.80 -22.75
N GLY A 148 -22.17 -8.90 -23.15
CA GLY A 148 -23.10 -9.64 -22.31
C GLY A 148 -22.41 -10.52 -21.26
N GLY A 149 -23.19 -11.07 -20.33
CA GLY A 149 -22.70 -11.92 -19.25
C GLY A 149 -23.74 -12.16 -18.17
N GLU A 150 -23.37 -12.96 -17.17
CA GLU A 150 -24.20 -13.20 -15.99
C GLU A 150 -24.10 -12.02 -15.00
N LEU A 151 -25.18 -11.25 -14.86
CA LEU A 151 -25.32 -10.24 -13.83
C LEU A 151 -25.75 -10.91 -12.52
N GLY A 152 -24.98 -10.68 -11.46
CA GLY A 152 -25.35 -11.01 -10.08
C GLY A 152 -25.81 -9.80 -9.28
N GLU A 153 -26.07 -10.00 -7.99
CA GLU A 153 -26.44 -8.92 -7.06
C GLU A 153 -25.21 -8.17 -6.54
N LYS A 154 -25.38 -6.88 -6.22
CA LYS A 154 -24.36 -6.07 -5.52
C LYS A 154 -23.00 -6.08 -6.21
N LYS A 155 -22.99 -6.15 -7.53
CA LYS A 155 -21.78 -6.14 -8.37
C LYS A 155 -21.26 -4.73 -8.51
N GLY A 156 -19.94 -4.56 -8.54
CA GLY A 156 -19.30 -3.27 -8.75
C GLY A 156 -19.72 -2.66 -10.08
N VAL A 157 -19.91 -1.35 -10.11
CA VAL A 157 -20.24 -0.55 -11.29
C VAL A 157 -19.18 0.52 -11.44
N ASN A 158 -18.58 0.58 -12.62
CA ASN A 158 -17.47 1.46 -12.98
C ASN A 158 -17.86 2.29 -14.20
N VAL A 159 -17.45 3.56 -14.25
CA VAL A 159 -17.77 4.46 -15.36
C VAL A 159 -16.49 5.14 -15.84
N PRO A 160 -15.73 4.48 -16.72
CA PRO A 160 -14.45 4.98 -17.20
C PRO A 160 -14.54 6.36 -17.82
N ASN A 161 -13.57 7.22 -17.52
CA ASN A 161 -13.43 8.60 -18.02
C ASN A 161 -14.53 9.58 -17.57
N VAL A 162 -15.31 9.22 -16.56
CA VAL A 162 -16.31 10.11 -15.94
C VAL A 162 -15.89 10.45 -14.52
N SER A 163 -15.97 11.74 -14.17
CA SER A 163 -15.77 12.22 -12.81
C SER A 163 -17.03 11.94 -12.01
N ILE A 164 -17.02 10.88 -11.21
CA ILE A 164 -18.15 10.52 -10.36
C ILE A 164 -18.15 11.41 -9.11
N ASN A 165 -19.30 11.90 -8.64
CA ASN A 165 -19.38 12.75 -7.46
C ASN A 165 -19.76 11.97 -6.19
N LEU A 166 -18.98 10.92 -5.89
CA LEU A 166 -19.10 10.17 -4.64
C LEU A 166 -18.43 10.93 -3.48
N PRO A 167 -18.91 10.75 -2.23
CA PRO A 167 -18.23 11.29 -1.05
C PRO A 167 -16.83 10.68 -0.91
N ASN A 168 -15.88 11.41 -0.32
CA ASN A 168 -14.53 10.90 -0.07
C ASN A 168 -14.50 9.77 0.97
N LEU A 169 -15.35 9.89 1.99
CA LEU A 169 -15.49 8.91 3.08
C LEU A 169 -16.95 8.50 3.25
N THR A 170 -17.20 7.19 3.28
CA THR A 170 -18.51 6.66 3.66
C THR A 170 -18.65 6.58 5.18
N GLU A 171 -19.89 6.50 5.69
CA GLU A 171 -20.13 6.27 7.13
C GLU A 171 -19.56 4.92 7.59
N LYS A 172 -19.52 3.91 6.71
CA LYS A 172 -18.85 2.66 6.99
C LYS A 172 -17.34 2.87 7.14
N ASP A 173 -16.71 3.61 6.23
CA ASP A 173 -15.27 3.88 6.32
C ASP A 173 -14.94 4.61 7.62
N LYS A 174 -15.71 5.62 8.02
CA LYS A 174 -15.52 6.29 9.33
C LYS A 174 -15.62 5.32 10.50
N GLY A 175 -16.59 4.41 10.48
CA GLY A 175 -16.70 3.34 11.47
C GLY A 175 -15.50 2.39 11.48
N ASP A 176 -15.00 2.01 10.31
CA ASP A 176 -13.81 1.17 10.15
C ASP A 176 -12.53 1.88 10.64
N LEU A 177 -12.41 3.18 10.41
CA LEU A 177 -11.29 4.01 10.89
C LEU A 177 -11.28 4.11 12.43
N LEU A 178 -12.44 4.36 13.05
CA LEU A 178 -12.56 4.38 14.51
C LEU A 178 -12.17 3.03 15.12
N PHE A 179 -12.67 1.94 14.54
CA PHE A 179 -12.26 0.59 14.92
C PHE A 179 -10.75 0.39 14.76
N GLY A 180 -10.17 0.85 13.64
CA GLY A 180 -8.73 0.81 13.39
C GLY A 180 -7.92 1.51 14.48
N ILE A 181 -8.33 2.71 14.89
CA ILE A 181 -7.69 3.46 15.98
C ILE A 181 -7.75 2.66 17.28
N GLU A 182 -8.91 2.12 17.66
CA GLU A 182 -9.05 1.27 18.84
C GLU A 182 -8.15 0.03 18.79
N GLN A 183 -7.86 -0.47 17.59
CA GLN A 183 -6.99 -1.62 17.37
C GLN A 183 -5.50 -1.28 17.19
N ASP A 184 -5.05 -0.03 17.38
CA ASP A 184 -3.63 0.35 17.24
C ASP A 184 -3.03 -0.15 15.91
N ILE A 185 -3.74 0.12 14.81
CA ILE A 185 -3.24 -0.18 13.45
C ILE A 185 -2.09 0.75 13.06
N ASP A 186 -1.32 0.35 12.06
CA ASP A 186 -0.14 1.10 11.62
C ASP A 186 -0.41 1.93 10.36
N PHE A 187 -1.26 1.40 9.47
CA PHE A 187 -1.59 1.99 8.19
C PHE A 187 -3.08 1.90 7.88
N VAL A 188 -3.58 2.90 7.16
CA VAL A 188 -4.87 2.85 6.46
C VAL A 188 -4.60 2.93 4.97
N ALA A 189 -5.00 1.91 4.21
CA ALA A 189 -5.09 1.99 2.76
C ALA A 189 -6.48 2.49 2.36
N ALA A 190 -6.55 3.72 1.88
CA ALA A 190 -7.80 4.39 1.54
C ALA A 190 -8.18 4.10 0.10
N SER A 191 -9.32 3.46 -0.11
CA SER A 191 -9.85 3.06 -1.43
C SER A 191 -10.44 4.22 -2.22
N PHE A 192 -10.39 4.11 -3.54
CA PHE A 192 -10.94 5.01 -4.54
C PHE A 192 -10.53 6.49 -4.38
N ILE A 193 -9.27 6.73 -3.99
CA ILE A 193 -8.74 8.09 -3.82
C ILE A 193 -8.57 8.75 -5.17
N ARG A 194 -9.12 9.96 -5.28
CA ARG A 194 -9.19 10.76 -6.51
C ARG A 194 -8.50 12.11 -6.41
N ASN A 195 -8.34 12.63 -5.19
CA ASN A 195 -7.79 13.95 -4.96
C ASN A 195 -7.13 14.04 -3.55
N ALA A 196 -6.39 15.11 -3.34
CA ALA A 196 -5.70 15.37 -2.07
C ALA A 196 -6.66 15.71 -0.92
N GLU A 197 -7.84 16.27 -1.22
CA GLU A 197 -8.84 16.64 -0.22
C GLU A 197 -9.34 15.40 0.54
N ALA A 198 -9.60 14.30 -0.17
CA ALA A 198 -9.98 13.03 0.45
C ALA A 198 -8.93 12.53 1.48
N ILE A 199 -7.64 12.67 1.16
CA ILE A 199 -6.56 12.28 2.06
C ILE A 199 -6.51 13.19 3.29
N ASN A 200 -6.69 14.50 3.10
CA ASN A 200 -6.73 15.45 4.20
C ASN A 200 -7.93 15.22 5.11
N GLU A 201 -9.11 14.91 4.56
CA GLU A 201 -10.31 14.57 5.33
C GLU A 201 -10.09 13.33 6.21
N ILE A 202 -9.47 12.28 5.65
CA ILE A 202 -9.07 11.09 6.42
C ILE A 202 -8.06 11.46 7.51
N ARG A 203 -7.08 12.29 7.20
CA ARG A 203 -6.06 12.73 8.16
C ARG A 203 -6.66 13.51 9.31
N GLU A 204 -7.53 14.48 9.03
CA GLU A 204 -8.26 15.25 10.03
C GLU A 204 -9.12 14.34 10.90
N PHE A 205 -9.82 13.37 10.30
CA PHE A 205 -10.61 12.38 11.04
C PHE A 205 -9.74 11.53 11.96
N LEU A 206 -8.61 11.02 11.50
CA LEU A 206 -7.69 10.22 12.32
C LEU A 206 -7.13 11.05 13.48
N VAL A 207 -6.61 12.25 13.22
CA VAL A 207 -6.05 13.13 14.25
C VAL A 207 -7.10 13.52 15.29
N ALA A 208 -8.32 13.86 14.87
CA ALA A 208 -9.41 14.21 15.78
C ALA A 208 -9.82 13.07 16.74
N ASN A 209 -9.50 11.82 16.38
CA ASN A 209 -9.85 10.63 17.15
C ASN A 209 -8.64 9.91 17.79
N GLY A 210 -7.44 10.54 17.79
CA GLY A 210 -6.24 9.97 18.44
C GLY A 210 -5.45 8.97 17.58
N GLY A 211 -5.63 9.03 16.26
CA GLY A 211 -4.93 8.23 15.25
C GLY A 211 -3.78 8.97 14.56
N GLU A 212 -3.16 9.98 15.18
CA GLU A 212 -2.15 10.85 14.56
C GLU A 212 -0.90 10.10 14.07
N HIS A 213 -0.66 8.90 14.59
CA HIS A 213 0.44 8.04 14.20
C HIS A 213 0.06 7.03 13.11
N ILE A 214 -1.15 7.04 12.56
CA ILE A 214 -1.53 6.11 11.48
C ILE A 214 -1.16 6.74 10.13
N ASP A 215 -0.35 6.04 9.33
CA ASP A 215 0.03 6.51 8.00
C ASP A 215 -1.06 6.19 6.97
N ILE A 216 -1.37 7.13 6.08
CA ILE A 216 -2.40 6.98 5.03
C ILE A 216 -1.74 6.57 3.71
N ILE A 217 -2.14 5.41 3.19
CA ILE A 217 -1.73 4.88 1.89
C ILE A 217 -2.87 5.12 0.88
N ALA A 218 -2.67 6.02 -0.08
CA ALA A 218 -3.68 6.32 -1.09
C ALA A 218 -3.76 5.19 -2.13
N LYS A 219 -4.91 4.55 -2.32
CA LYS A 219 -5.10 3.55 -3.38
C LYS A 219 -5.52 4.25 -4.67
N ILE A 220 -4.72 4.07 -5.71
CA ILE A 220 -4.98 4.65 -7.04
C ILE A 220 -5.64 3.59 -7.91
N GLU A 221 -6.93 3.77 -8.15
CA GLU A 221 -7.84 2.76 -8.71
C GLU A 221 -8.62 3.28 -9.93
N ASN A 222 -8.52 4.57 -10.26
CA ASN A 222 -9.26 5.18 -11.37
C ASN A 222 -8.44 6.24 -12.11
N ALA A 223 -8.98 6.68 -13.26
CA ALA A 223 -8.33 7.66 -14.13
C ALA A 223 -8.12 9.02 -13.44
N GLU A 224 -9.06 9.47 -12.61
CA GLU A 224 -8.98 10.76 -11.91
C GLU A 224 -7.83 10.77 -10.88
N GLY A 225 -7.68 9.69 -10.10
CA GLY A 225 -6.56 9.52 -9.19
C GLY A 225 -5.20 9.49 -9.90
N VAL A 226 -5.14 8.92 -11.11
CA VAL A 226 -3.93 8.96 -11.95
C VAL A 226 -3.63 10.38 -12.42
N GLN A 227 -4.64 11.15 -12.82
CA GLN A 227 -4.47 12.55 -13.25
C GLN A 227 -4.02 13.45 -12.10
N ASN A 228 -4.55 13.23 -10.89
CA ASN A 228 -4.26 13.99 -9.69
C ASN A 228 -3.10 13.42 -8.85
N ILE A 229 -2.32 12.48 -9.40
CA ILE A 229 -1.35 11.70 -8.63
C ILE A 229 -0.34 12.57 -7.86
N ASP A 230 0.10 13.70 -8.44
CA ASP A 230 1.11 14.56 -7.80
C ASP A 230 0.58 15.20 -6.51
N SER A 231 -0.67 15.68 -6.52
CA SER A 231 -1.28 16.29 -5.33
C SER A 231 -1.62 15.24 -4.27
N ILE A 232 -2.03 14.04 -4.71
CA ILE A 232 -2.30 12.91 -3.81
C ILE A 232 -1.02 12.46 -3.10
N ILE A 233 0.09 12.31 -3.82
CA ILE A 233 1.39 11.93 -3.24
C ILE A 233 1.86 12.96 -2.21
N ASP A 234 1.64 14.25 -2.47
CA ASP A 234 2.03 15.32 -1.54
C ASP A 234 1.22 15.27 -0.22
N ALA A 235 -0.07 14.89 -0.28
CA ALA A 235 -0.93 14.79 0.91
C ALA A 235 -0.84 13.43 1.64
N ALA A 236 -0.59 12.33 0.94
CA ALA A 236 -0.58 10.97 1.48
C ALA A 236 0.78 10.59 2.10
N ASP A 237 0.81 9.57 2.96
CA ASP A 237 2.06 9.05 3.55
C ASP A 237 2.72 7.97 2.68
N GLY A 238 1.94 7.36 1.79
CA GLY A 238 2.38 6.44 0.75
C GLY A 238 1.27 6.20 -0.29
N VAL A 239 1.55 5.36 -1.28
CA VAL A 239 0.60 5.03 -2.37
C VAL A 239 0.52 3.52 -2.59
N MET A 240 -0.65 3.02 -2.96
CA MET A 240 -0.85 1.67 -3.44
C MET A 240 -1.36 1.71 -4.90
N VAL A 241 -0.63 1.06 -5.79
CA VAL A 241 -1.03 0.89 -7.19
C VAL A 241 -1.88 -0.38 -7.28
N ALA A 242 -3.21 -0.21 -7.28
CA ALA A 242 -4.20 -1.29 -7.31
C ALA A 242 -4.57 -1.61 -8.77
N ARG A 243 -3.79 -2.50 -9.38
CA ARG A 243 -3.79 -2.74 -10.83
C ARG A 243 -5.05 -3.41 -11.36
N GLY A 244 -5.71 -4.22 -10.54
CA GLY A 244 -6.98 -4.87 -10.85
C GLY A 244 -8.06 -3.82 -11.10
N ASP A 245 -8.37 -3.01 -10.08
CA ASP A 245 -9.37 -1.94 -10.16
C ASP A 245 -8.99 -0.89 -11.21
N LEU A 246 -7.72 -0.49 -11.24
CA LEU A 246 -7.22 0.46 -12.23
C LEU A 246 -7.37 -0.07 -13.67
N GLY A 247 -7.18 -1.37 -13.90
CA GLY A 247 -7.35 -2.01 -15.21
C GLY A 247 -8.79 -2.09 -15.70
N VAL A 248 -9.77 -1.85 -14.82
CA VAL A 248 -11.19 -1.67 -15.18
C VAL A 248 -11.45 -0.24 -15.66
N GLU A 249 -10.85 0.75 -14.99
CA GLU A 249 -11.08 2.18 -15.22
C GLU A 249 -10.24 2.79 -16.36
N ILE A 250 -9.06 2.25 -16.64
CA ILE A 250 -8.21 2.66 -17.76
C ILE A 250 -7.87 1.48 -18.65
N PRO A 251 -7.53 1.69 -19.94
CA PRO A 251 -7.17 0.60 -20.83
C PRO A 251 -6.03 -0.25 -20.24
N ALA A 252 -6.23 -1.57 -20.19
CA ALA A 252 -5.27 -2.50 -19.57
C ALA A 252 -3.83 -2.38 -20.11
N CYS A 253 -3.66 -2.02 -21.38
CA CYS A 253 -2.34 -1.80 -21.97
C CYS A 253 -1.61 -0.54 -21.46
N GLN A 254 -2.32 0.40 -20.84
CA GLN A 254 -1.74 1.60 -20.23
C GLN A 254 -1.30 1.37 -18.78
N VAL A 255 -1.93 0.42 -18.07
CA VAL A 255 -1.67 0.14 -16.65
C VAL A 255 -0.17 -0.05 -16.33
N PRO A 256 0.62 -0.83 -17.10
CA PRO A 256 2.04 -1.00 -16.81
C PRO A 256 2.84 0.31 -16.90
N HIS A 257 2.46 1.22 -17.80
CA HIS A 257 3.12 2.52 -17.92
C HIS A 257 2.74 3.44 -16.76
N VAL A 258 1.46 3.47 -16.40
CA VAL A 258 0.96 4.25 -15.26
C VAL A 258 1.57 3.78 -13.94
N GLN A 259 1.71 2.47 -13.73
CA GLN A 259 2.42 1.90 -12.58
C GLN A 259 3.82 2.49 -12.44
N LYS A 260 4.62 2.47 -13.52
CA LYS A 260 5.99 3.00 -13.53
C LYS A 260 6.02 4.47 -13.12
N ILE A 261 5.14 5.28 -13.70
CA ILE A 261 5.05 6.71 -13.39
C ILE A 261 4.70 6.94 -11.92
N ILE A 262 3.71 6.21 -11.37
CA ILE A 262 3.31 6.37 -9.97
C ILE A 262 4.47 6.01 -9.04
N ILE A 263 5.14 4.88 -9.29
CA ILE A 263 6.27 4.41 -8.47
C ILE A 263 7.43 5.43 -8.54
N GLU A 264 7.79 5.91 -9.74
CA GLU A 264 8.84 6.92 -9.91
C GLU A 264 8.53 8.20 -9.14
N LYS A 265 7.29 8.71 -9.24
CA LYS A 265 6.87 9.92 -8.52
C LYS A 265 6.88 9.73 -7.00
N CYS A 266 6.48 8.56 -6.49
CA CYS A 266 6.55 8.23 -5.07
C CYS A 266 8.00 8.22 -4.59
N ASN A 267 8.89 7.59 -5.35
CA ASN A 267 10.33 7.55 -5.07
C ASN A 267 10.94 8.96 -5.09
N HIS A 268 10.58 9.83 -6.03
CA HIS A 268 11.05 11.23 -6.02
C HIS A 268 10.59 12.04 -4.80
N LYS A 269 9.46 11.65 -4.18
CA LYS A 269 8.88 12.32 -3.01
C LYS A 269 9.21 11.62 -1.68
N TYR A 270 10.05 10.57 -1.71
CA TYR A 270 10.42 9.78 -0.52
C TYR A 270 9.20 9.14 0.16
N LYS A 271 8.17 8.77 -0.61
CA LYS A 271 6.92 8.16 -0.14
C LYS A 271 6.92 6.66 -0.49
N PRO A 272 6.60 5.74 0.46
CA PRO A 272 6.57 4.32 0.17
C PRO A 272 5.47 3.99 -0.82
N VAL A 273 5.74 3.04 -1.72
CA VAL A 273 4.76 2.56 -2.69
C VAL A 273 4.57 1.05 -2.64
N ILE A 274 3.31 0.62 -2.73
CA ILE A 274 2.89 -0.79 -2.75
C ILE A 274 2.38 -1.13 -4.15
N THR A 275 2.95 -2.16 -4.78
CA THR A 275 2.37 -2.74 -6.00
C THR A 275 1.42 -3.88 -5.62
N ALA A 276 0.15 -3.74 -6.00
CA ALA A 276 -0.93 -4.57 -5.50
C ALA A 276 -1.75 -5.23 -6.60
N THR A 277 -2.44 -6.32 -6.21
CA THR A 277 -3.37 -7.15 -7.01
C THR A 277 -2.71 -7.88 -8.18
N GLN A 278 -3.24 -9.05 -8.58
CA GLN A 278 -2.76 -9.83 -9.74
C GLN A 278 -1.25 -10.13 -9.75
N MET A 279 -0.61 -10.28 -8.58
CA MET A 279 0.83 -10.55 -8.49
C MET A 279 1.13 -12.03 -8.78
N LEU A 280 0.56 -12.94 -7.98
CA LEU A 280 0.72 -14.39 -8.13
C LEU A 280 -0.66 -15.08 -8.11
N ASP A 281 -1.67 -14.50 -8.76
CA ASP A 281 -3.09 -14.94 -8.69
C ASP A 281 -3.27 -16.44 -8.97
N SER A 282 -2.53 -16.98 -9.93
CA SER A 282 -2.60 -18.39 -10.27
C SER A 282 -2.26 -19.31 -9.08
N MET A 283 -1.52 -18.81 -8.09
CA MET A 283 -1.16 -19.54 -6.86
C MET A 283 -2.30 -19.65 -5.84
N ILE A 284 -3.43 -18.97 -6.06
CA ILE A 284 -4.69 -19.29 -5.36
C ILE A 284 -5.05 -20.76 -5.60
N ARG A 285 -4.82 -21.25 -6.82
CA ARG A 285 -5.25 -22.58 -7.27
C ARG A 285 -4.09 -23.55 -7.46
N ASN A 286 -2.88 -23.05 -7.71
CA ASN A 286 -1.72 -23.84 -8.12
C ASN A 286 -0.54 -23.66 -7.16
N PRO A 287 0.33 -24.67 -6.99
CA PRO A 287 1.49 -24.57 -6.09
C PRO A 287 2.66 -23.75 -6.68
N ARG A 288 2.57 -23.33 -7.95
CA ARG A 288 3.61 -22.55 -8.64
C ARG A 288 2.97 -21.50 -9.54
N PRO A 289 3.56 -20.30 -9.67
CA PRO A 289 3.05 -19.27 -10.55
C PRO A 289 3.40 -19.54 -12.01
N THR A 290 2.82 -18.74 -12.89
CA THR A 290 3.22 -18.65 -14.29
C THR A 290 4.52 -17.84 -14.44
N ARG A 291 5.21 -18.00 -15.58
CA ARG A 291 6.38 -17.17 -15.89
C ARG A 291 6.03 -15.68 -16.07
N ALA A 292 4.81 -15.40 -16.51
CA ALA A 292 4.32 -14.04 -16.68
C ALA A 292 4.19 -13.33 -15.32
N GLU A 293 3.60 -14.00 -14.33
CA GLU A 293 3.48 -13.48 -12.96
C GLU A 293 4.86 -13.28 -12.31
N VAL A 294 5.79 -14.22 -12.49
CA VAL A 294 7.18 -14.05 -12.01
C VAL A 294 7.84 -12.80 -12.62
N ALA A 295 7.69 -12.61 -13.93
CA ALA A 295 8.22 -11.43 -14.62
C ALA A 295 7.53 -10.14 -14.17
N ASP A 296 6.23 -10.18 -13.89
CA ASP A 296 5.46 -9.03 -13.42
C ASP A 296 5.92 -8.57 -12.03
N VAL A 297 6.06 -9.49 -11.08
CA VAL A 297 6.62 -9.21 -9.75
C VAL A 297 8.04 -8.64 -9.86
N ALA A 298 8.89 -9.25 -10.69
CA ALA A 298 10.25 -8.75 -10.90
C ALA A 298 10.27 -7.33 -11.50
N ASN A 299 9.38 -7.03 -12.45
CA ASN A 299 9.27 -5.69 -13.03
C ASN A 299 8.80 -4.65 -12.01
N ALA A 300 7.86 -4.99 -11.11
CA ALA A 300 7.47 -4.08 -10.03
C ALA A 300 8.67 -3.69 -9.13
N ILE A 301 9.59 -4.64 -8.90
CA ILE A 301 10.82 -4.40 -8.14
C ILE A 301 11.81 -3.55 -8.94
N TYR A 302 12.00 -3.83 -10.24
CA TYR A 302 12.83 -2.99 -11.12
C TYR A 302 12.29 -1.56 -11.25
N ASP A 303 10.97 -1.38 -11.21
CA ASP A 303 10.32 -0.06 -11.18
C ASP A 303 10.65 0.71 -9.89
N GLY A 304 11.05 -0.01 -8.83
CA GLY A 304 11.48 0.56 -7.57
C GLY A 304 10.40 0.55 -6.49
N THR A 305 9.48 -0.42 -6.51
CA THR A 305 8.46 -0.56 -5.46
C THR A 305 9.06 -0.89 -4.10
N ASP A 306 8.53 -0.28 -3.03
CA ASP A 306 8.97 -0.59 -1.66
C ASP A 306 8.38 -1.92 -1.16
N ALA A 307 7.15 -2.23 -1.59
CA ALA A 307 6.43 -3.41 -1.17
C ALA A 307 5.60 -4.05 -2.29
N ILE A 308 5.48 -5.37 -2.23
CA ILE A 308 4.65 -6.20 -3.11
C ILE A 308 3.58 -6.90 -2.29
N MET A 309 2.35 -6.94 -2.83
CA MET A 309 1.18 -7.40 -2.06
C MET A 309 0.52 -8.66 -2.64
N LEU A 310 0.27 -9.63 -1.75
CA LEU A 310 -0.56 -10.81 -2.00
C LEU A 310 -2.00 -10.54 -1.51
N SER A 311 -2.97 -10.87 -2.37
CA SER A 311 -4.40 -10.67 -2.14
C SER A 311 -5.09 -12.00 -1.83
N GLY A 312 -5.76 -12.60 -2.82
CA GLY A 312 -6.47 -13.86 -2.65
C GLY A 312 -5.55 -15.03 -2.32
N GLU A 313 -4.28 -14.95 -2.76
CA GLU A 313 -3.25 -15.97 -2.61
C GLU A 313 -3.06 -16.38 -1.14
N THR A 314 -2.99 -15.39 -0.23
CA THR A 314 -2.83 -15.64 1.22
C THR A 314 -4.16 -15.68 1.95
N ALA A 315 -5.15 -14.90 1.52
CA ALA A 315 -6.43 -14.78 2.22
C ALA A 315 -7.27 -16.07 2.15
N ALA A 316 -7.39 -16.66 0.95
CA ALA A 316 -8.26 -17.82 0.69
C ALA A 316 -7.64 -18.86 -0.28
N GLY A 317 -6.41 -18.65 -0.75
CA GLY A 317 -5.72 -19.54 -1.68
C GLY A 317 -5.31 -20.89 -1.08
N LYS A 318 -5.09 -21.89 -1.93
CA LYS A 318 -4.67 -23.23 -1.49
C LYS A 318 -3.22 -23.30 -1.01
N TYR A 319 -2.38 -22.37 -1.46
CA TYR A 319 -0.92 -22.40 -1.26
C TYR A 319 -0.37 -21.07 -0.68
N PRO A 320 -0.86 -20.63 0.49
CA PRO A 320 -0.52 -19.33 1.05
C PRO A 320 0.97 -19.22 1.46
N ILE A 321 1.57 -20.31 1.97
CA ILE A 321 2.98 -20.30 2.38
C ILE A 321 3.90 -20.31 1.16
N GLU A 322 3.56 -21.10 0.15
CA GLU A 322 4.29 -21.18 -1.10
C GLU A 322 4.23 -19.85 -1.86
N ALA A 323 3.10 -19.14 -1.82
CA ALA A 323 2.97 -17.82 -2.43
C ALA A 323 3.92 -16.79 -1.77
N VAL A 324 3.98 -16.73 -0.44
CA VAL A 324 4.92 -15.84 0.27
C VAL A 324 6.37 -16.24 0.03
N THR A 325 6.66 -17.55 0.02
CA THR A 325 8.01 -18.07 -0.26
C THR A 325 8.46 -17.66 -1.67
N MET A 326 7.62 -17.90 -2.67
CA MET A 326 7.89 -17.54 -4.07
C MET A 326 8.06 -16.03 -4.23
N MET A 327 7.20 -15.23 -3.59
CA MET A 327 7.31 -13.76 -3.61
C MET A 327 8.68 -13.30 -3.03
N GLY A 328 9.11 -13.91 -1.93
CA GLY A 328 10.43 -13.66 -1.33
C GLY A 328 11.59 -14.09 -2.23
N GLU A 329 11.51 -15.27 -2.85
CA GLU A 329 12.53 -15.77 -3.78
C GLU A 329 12.67 -14.85 -5.01
N ILE A 330 11.56 -14.42 -5.61
CA ILE A 330 11.59 -13.48 -6.74
C ILE A 330 12.26 -12.17 -6.34
N ALA A 331 11.90 -11.63 -5.17
CA ALA A 331 12.51 -10.39 -4.67
C ALA A 331 14.01 -10.53 -4.46
N GLU A 332 14.46 -11.56 -3.73
CA GLU A 332 15.88 -11.76 -3.47
C GLU A 332 16.70 -12.07 -4.72
N GLN A 333 16.12 -12.70 -5.75
CA GLN A 333 16.79 -12.91 -7.02
C GLN A 333 16.88 -11.63 -7.83
N THR A 334 15.78 -10.86 -7.89
CA THR A 334 15.70 -9.61 -8.66
C THR A 334 16.62 -8.53 -8.08
N GLU A 335 16.64 -8.39 -6.76
CA GLU A 335 17.45 -7.39 -6.04
C GLU A 335 18.95 -7.50 -6.29
N ARG A 336 19.46 -8.71 -6.61
CA ARG A 336 20.89 -8.93 -6.94
C ARG A 336 21.33 -8.23 -8.23
N TYR A 337 20.39 -7.91 -9.10
CA TYR A 337 20.64 -7.28 -10.40
C TYR A 337 20.19 -5.81 -10.44
N LEU A 338 19.75 -5.25 -9.30
CA LEU A 338 19.43 -3.83 -9.22
C LEU A 338 20.71 -3.01 -9.40
N LYS A 339 20.60 -2.00 -10.27
CA LYS A 339 21.66 -1.02 -10.47
C LYS A 339 21.48 0.12 -9.48
N PHE A 340 22.12 0.00 -8.32
CA PHE A 340 22.03 1.03 -7.27
C PHE A 340 22.54 2.41 -7.72
N GLU A 341 23.37 2.47 -8.76
CA GLU A 341 23.83 3.71 -9.38
C GLU A 341 22.70 4.54 -9.99
N ASP A 342 21.66 3.88 -10.54
CA ASP A 342 20.53 4.56 -11.18
C ASP A 342 19.69 5.35 -10.16
N TYR A 343 19.71 4.95 -8.88
CA TYR A 343 19.00 5.62 -7.78
C TYR A 343 19.81 6.76 -7.13
N ARG A 344 21.11 6.89 -7.46
CA ARG A 344 21.98 7.96 -6.96
C ARG A 344 21.91 9.23 -7.81
N ASP A 345 21.25 9.16 -8.96
CA ASP A 345 21.15 10.26 -9.91
C ASP A 345 20.42 11.41 -9.20
N GLY A 346 21.17 12.47 -8.87
CA GLY A 346 20.77 13.57 -7.98
C GLY A 346 19.57 14.41 -8.44
N LYS A 347 18.73 13.89 -9.33
CA LYS A 347 17.42 14.42 -9.71
C LYS A 347 16.52 14.65 -8.50
N ALA A 348 16.61 13.80 -7.47
CA ALA A 348 15.90 14.01 -6.21
C ALA A 348 16.44 15.20 -5.38
N LEU A 349 17.62 15.74 -5.74
CA LEU A 349 18.23 16.96 -5.19
C LEU A 349 18.02 18.19 -6.09
N GLU A 350 17.48 18.04 -7.31
CA GLU A 350 17.24 19.18 -8.21
C GLU A 350 16.11 20.07 -7.68
N GLY A 351 16.45 21.32 -7.35
CA GLY A 351 15.47 22.41 -7.17
C GLY A 351 15.02 22.72 -5.73
N LYS A 352 15.41 21.94 -4.71
CA LYS A 352 15.13 22.30 -3.29
C LYS A 352 16.35 22.06 -2.40
N LEU A 353 16.79 23.10 -1.69
CA LEU A 353 17.78 23.04 -0.61
C LEU A 353 17.22 22.20 0.55
N ASN A 354 17.32 20.87 0.48
CA ASN A 354 16.91 19.98 1.55
C ASN A 354 18.15 19.34 2.20
N VAL A 355 18.50 19.82 3.41
CA VAL A 355 19.64 19.32 4.19
C VAL A 355 19.53 17.81 4.42
N SER A 356 18.33 17.30 4.69
CA SER A 356 18.13 15.85 4.89
C SER A 356 18.52 15.06 3.65
N ALA A 357 18.04 15.48 2.48
CA ALA A 357 18.38 14.81 1.22
C ALA A 357 19.89 14.86 0.94
N ALA A 358 20.55 15.99 1.21
CA ALA A 358 22.00 16.13 1.03
C ALA A 358 22.80 15.20 1.96
N VAL A 359 22.44 15.16 3.24
CA VAL A 359 23.08 14.28 4.24
C VAL A 359 22.84 12.81 3.92
N GLY A 360 21.61 12.43 3.54
CA GLY A 360 21.28 11.07 3.14
C GLY A 360 22.03 10.64 1.88
N SER A 361 22.11 11.50 0.87
CA SER A 361 22.87 11.25 -0.36
C SER A 361 24.37 11.06 -0.06
N ALA A 362 24.94 11.88 0.82
CA ALA A 362 26.32 11.72 1.26
C ALA A 362 26.53 10.38 1.99
N ALA A 363 25.61 10.01 2.90
CA ALA A 363 25.65 8.74 3.62
C ALA A 363 25.66 7.52 2.67
N VAL A 364 24.75 7.50 1.70
CA VAL A 364 24.65 6.39 0.73
C VAL A 364 25.83 6.36 -0.23
N SER A 365 26.34 7.52 -0.66
CA SER A 365 27.51 7.60 -1.54
C SER A 365 28.76 7.04 -0.85
N MET A 366 28.91 7.28 0.45
CA MET A 366 30.06 6.80 1.22
C MET A 366 30.11 5.28 1.38
N VAL A 367 28.98 4.57 1.27
CA VAL A 367 28.90 3.11 1.45
C VAL A 367 29.99 2.36 0.67
N GLU A 368 30.12 2.65 -0.63
CA GLU A 368 31.10 1.97 -1.50
C GLU A 368 32.54 2.43 -1.23
N HIS A 369 32.73 3.72 -0.92
CA HIS A 369 34.05 4.30 -0.69
C HIS A 369 34.74 3.76 0.55
N ILE A 370 33.98 3.55 1.63
CA ILE A 370 34.52 3.04 2.89
C ILE A 370 34.23 1.56 3.11
N LYS A 371 33.58 0.90 2.14
CA LYS A 371 33.09 -0.49 2.24
C LYS A 371 32.29 -0.71 3.53
N ALA A 372 31.32 0.17 3.76
CA ALA A 372 30.46 0.08 4.94
C ALA A 372 29.70 -1.25 4.94
N ALA A 373 29.53 -1.86 6.10
CA ALA A 373 28.71 -3.07 6.25
C ALA A 373 27.21 -2.74 6.25
N CYS A 374 26.83 -1.58 6.79
CA CYS A 374 25.44 -1.14 6.93
C CYS A 374 25.34 0.38 7.16
N ILE A 375 24.10 0.88 7.08
CA ILE A 375 23.72 2.21 7.55
C ILE A 375 22.80 2.03 8.76
N VAL A 376 23.14 2.66 9.88
CA VAL A 376 22.31 2.69 11.09
C VAL A 376 21.64 4.06 11.18
N THR A 377 20.32 4.06 11.33
CA THR A 377 19.51 5.27 11.42
C THR A 377 18.74 5.32 12.74
N PRO A 378 19.35 5.88 13.82
CA PRO A 378 18.60 6.23 15.01
C PRO A 378 17.48 7.20 14.67
N THR A 379 16.24 6.90 15.08
CA THR A 379 15.06 7.64 14.64
C THR A 379 13.90 7.52 15.63
N MET A 380 13.17 8.62 15.83
CA MET A 380 11.94 8.60 16.63
C MET A 380 10.76 8.10 15.80
N SER A 381 10.53 8.70 14.63
CA SER A 381 9.35 8.42 13.80
C SER A 381 9.58 7.48 12.62
N GLY A 382 10.84 7.14 12.32
CA GLY A 382 11.20 6.37 11.12
C GLY A 382 11.55 7.21 9.89
N GLN A 383 11.40 8.54 9.96
CA GLN A 383 11.62 9.43 8.80
C GLN A 383 13.04 9.34 8.21
N THR A 384 14.08 9.29 9.04
CA THR A 384 15.46 9.11 8.57
C THR A 384 15.66 7.75 7.89
N ALA A 385 15.06 6.69 8.45
CA ALA A 385 15.12 5.36 7.84
C ALA A 385 14.44 5.36 6.46
N ARG A 386 13.28 6.04 6.34
CA ARG A 386 12.55 6.20 5.07
C ARG A 386 13.36 6.97 4.02
N LEU A 387 14.00 8.06 4.43
CA LEU A 387 14.87 8.85 3.56
C LEU A 387 16.00 7.98 2.98
N ILE A 388 16.72 7.25 3.83
CA ILE A 388 17.82 6.38 3.39
C ILE A 388 17.29 5.21 2.54
N SER A 389 16.15 4.62 2.91
CA SER A 389 15.45 3.58 2.14
C SER A 389 15.19 4.01 0.71
N ASN A 390 14.75 5.24 0.51
CA ASN A 390 14.42 5.79 -0.81
C ASN A 390 15.66 5.98 -1.70
N LEU A 391 16.83 6.21 -1.11
CA LEU A 391 18.10 6.30 -1.83
C LEU A 391 18.68 4.92 -2.19
N ARG A 392 17.96 3.84 -1.83
CA ARG A 392 18.22 2.45 -2.19
C ARG A 392 19.69 2.04 -2.03
N PRO A 393 20.30 2.16 -0.83
CA PRO A 393 21.67 1.72 -0.61
C PRO A 393 21.85 0.22 -0.88
N SER A 394 23.04 -0.16 -1.33
CA SER A 394 23.43 -1.57 -1.55
C SER A 394 23.49 -2.37 -0.24
N VAL A 395 23.70 -1.69 0.88
CA VAL A 395 23.85 -2.27 2.23
C VAL A 395 22.58 -2.20 3.08
N PRO A 396 22.44 -3.05 4.12
CA PRO A 396 21.29 -3.01 5.01
C PRO A 396 21.15 -1.69 5.76
N ILE A 397 19.89 -1.31 6.00
CA ILE A 397 19.51 -0.15 6.80
C ILE A 397 18.94 -0.66 8.12
N TYR A 398 19.52 -0.23 9.24
CA TYR A 398 19.04 -0.58 10.57
C TYR A 398 18.40 0.64 11.23
N GLY A 399 17.06 0.66 11.26
CA GLY A 399 16.28 1.73 11.89
C GLY A 399 16.15 1.49 13.38
N VAL A 400 16.90 2.21 14.21
CA VAL A 400 16.90 2.05 15.67
C VAL A 400 15.92 3.05 16.28
N THR A 401 14.90 2.57 16.98
CA THR A 401 13.87 3.45 17.57
C THR A 401 13.38 2.93 18.92
N PRO A 402 13.08 3.82 19.88
CA PRO A 402 12.48 3.42 21.15
C PRO A 402 11.00 3.04 21.03
N TYR A 403 10.33 3.39 19.92
CA TYR A 403 8.88 3.24 19.80
C TYR A 403 8.46 2.06 18.93
N GLU A 404 7.63 1.19 19.48
CA GLU A 404 7.10 0.03 18.74
C GLU A 404 6.26 0.43 17.53
N TRP A 405 5.47 1.50 17.59
CA TRP A 405 4.69 1.97 16.43
C TRP A 405 5.61 2.36 15.26
N ALA A 406 6.75 3.01 15.53
CA ALA A 406 7.71 3.38 14.50
C ALA A 406 8.43 2.14 13.93
N ARG A 407 8.71 1.13 14.76
CA ARG A 407 9.26 -0.17 14.28
C ARG A 407 8.32 -0.83 13.28
N ARG A 408 7.02 -0.81 13.56
CA ARG A 408 6.00 -1.39 12.68
C ARG A 408 5.87 -0.60 11.39
N LYS A 409 5.86 0.73 11.44
CA LYS A 409 5.88 1.56 10.22
C LYS A 409 7.06 1.24 9.30
N MET A 410 8.24 1.03 9.86
CA MET A 410 9.43 0.66 9.11
C MET A 410 9.34 -0.71 8.39
N GLN A 411 8.32 -1.52 8.68
CA GLN A 411 8.04 -2.74 7.89
C GLN A 411 7.57 -2.46 6.47
N LEU A 412 7.21 -1.21 6.14
CA LEU A 412 6.86 -0.83 4.77
C LEU A 412 8.03 -0.18 4.01
N TYR A 413 9.15 0.13 4.68
CA TYR A 413 10.27 0.85 4.05
C TYR A 413 11.27 -0.13 3.44
N TRP A 414 11.54 0.01 2.14
CA TRP A 414 12.47 -0.85 1.42
C TRP A 414 13.84 -0.97 2.11
N GLY A 415 14.32 -2.20 2.28
CA GLY A 415 15.66 -2.47 2.81
C GLY A 415 15.87 -2.16 4.28
N VAL A 416 14.87 -1.62 4.99
CA VAL A 416 14.94 -1.27 6.41
C VAL A 416 14.62 -2.48 7.28
N ARG A 417 15.50 -2.77 8.23
CA ARG A 417 15.23 -3.66 9.35
C ARG A 417 15.12 -2.81 10.63
N PRO A 418 13.96 -2.75 11.27
CA PRO A 418 13.81 -2.02 12.52
C PRO A 418 14.43 -2.79 13.70
N VAL A 419 15.10 -2.05 14.57
CA VAL A 419 15.78 -2.54 15.77
C VAL A 419 15.24 -1.76 16.97
N THR A 420 14.97 -2.44 18.08
CA THR A 420 14.56 -1.76 19.31
C THR A 420 15.72 -0.90 19.82
N GLY A 421 15.44 0.34 20.17
CA GLY A 421 16.38 1.27 20.80
C GLY A 421 15.85 1.78 22.14
N TYR A 422 16.54 2.78 22.68
CA TYR A 422 16.13 3.53 23.87
C TYR A 422 16.22 5.03 23.55
N GLU A 423 15.44 5.83 24.28
CA GLU A 423 15.49 7.28 24.19
C GLU A 423 16.75 7.79 24.89
N GLU A 424 17.46 8.72 24.26
CA GLU A 424 18.75 9.23 24.71
C GLU A 424 18.87 10.72 24.41
N ASP A 425 19.49 11.46 25.33
CA ASP A 425 19.46 12.93 25.32
C ASP A 425 20.66 13.57 24.59
N SER A 426 21.62 12.76 24.12
CA SER A 426 22.83 13.26 23.45
C SER A 426 23.21 12.43 22.25
N THR A 427 23.78 13.10 21.24
CA THR A 427 24.24 12.48 19.99
C THR A 427 25.25 11.34 20.23
N GLU A 428 26.15 11.51 21.19
CA GLU A 428 27.13 10.47 21.55
C GLU A 428 26.44 9.23 22.15
N ASN A 429 25.45 9.42 23.03
CA ASN A 429 24.69 8.31 23.60
C ASN A 429 23.81 7.62 22.56
N ILE A 430 23.11 8.39 21.71
CA ILE A 430 22.28 7.85 20.62
C ILE A 430 23.11 6.92 19.72
N ILE A 431 24.27 7.38 19.27
CA ILE A 431 25.15 6.61 18.39
C ILE A 431 25.69 5.37 19.11
N SER A 432 26.23 5.53 20.32
CA SER A 432 26.86 4.44 21.06
C SER A 432 25.85 3.36 21.46
N HIS A 433 24.65 3.74 21.89
CA HIS A 433 23.56 2.79 22.16
C HIS A 433 23.03 2.16 20.89
N ALA A 434 22.83 2.90 19.80
CA ALA A 434 22.43 2.30 18.53
C ALA A 434 23.46 1.26 18.04
N MET A 435 24.75 1.56 18.14
CA MET A 435 25.84 0.61 17.86
C MET A 435 25.75 -0.63 18.76
N TYR A 436 25.53 -0.43 20.06
CA TYR A 436 25.35 -1.54 21.00
C TYR A 436 24.16 -2.44 20.62
N MET A 437 23.02 -1.85 20.25
CA MET A 437 21.80 -2.60 19.92
C MET A 437 21.96 -3.42 18.64
N VAL A 438 22.54 -2.85 17.57
CA VAL A 438 22.78 -3.59 16.32
C VAL A 438 23.81 -4.70 16.51
N ARG A 439 24.83 -4.51 17.35
CA ARG A 439 25.79 -5.56 17.71
C ARG A 439 25.17 -6.66 18.56
N ARG A 440 24.30 -6.30 19.51
CA ARG A 440 23.57 -7.25 20.37
C ARG A 440 22.65 -8.16 19.56
N GLU A 441 22.12 -7.67 18.44
CA GLU A 441 21.36 -8.46 17.47
C GLU A 441 22.24 -9.17 16.42
N GLU A 442 23.56 -9.15 16.58
CA GLU A 442 24.54 -9.81 15.69
C GLU A 442 24.46 -9.31 14.23
N LEU A 443 24.10 -8.03 14.04
CA LEU A 443 23.93 -7.41 12.71
C LEU A 443 25.19 -6.73 12.18
N VAL A 444 26.18 -6.54 13.04
CA VAL A 444 27.46 -5.88 12.79
C VAL A 444 28.54 -6.62 13.55
N GLU A 445 29.63 -6.93 12.86
CA GLU A 445 30.79 -7.63 13.43
C GLU A 445 31.88 -6.65 13.87
N ARG A 446 32.83 -7.14 14.67
CA ARG A 446 33.98 -6.33 15.09
C ARG A 446 34.88 -6.05 13.89
N GLY A 447 35.19 -4.77 13.66
CA GLY A 447 36.02 -4.31 12.55
C GLY A 447 35.22 -3.73 11.38
N ASP A 448 33.91 -3.96 11.34
CA ASP A 448 33.02 -3.41 10.32
C ASP A 448 32.98 -1.88 10.36
N MET A 449 32.98 -1.27 9.19
CA MET A 449 32.71 0.15 9.04
C MET A 449 31.20 0.38 8.99
N VAL A 450 30.69 1.25 9.85
CA VAL A 450 29.26 1.54 9.96
C VAL A 450 29.03 3.03 9.76
N ILE A 451 28.04 3.36 8.95
CA ILE A 451 27.59 4.73 8.71
C ILE A 451 26.38 4.99 9.61
N PHE A 452 26.42 6.07 10.39
CA PHE A 452 25.30 6.56 11.18
C PHE A 452 24.75 7.83 10.58
N THR A 453 23.43 7.91 10.43
CA THR A 453 22.76 9.16 10.05
C THR A 453 21.49 9.32 10.88
N ALA A 454 21.30 10.52 11.41
CA ALA A 454 20.19 10.83 12.31
C ALA A 454 19.86 12.34 12.22
N GLY A 455 18.87 12.76 12.99
CA GLY A 455 18.73 14.15 13.37
C GLY A 455 19.45 14.42 14.68
N ASP A 456 20.29 15.45 14.73
CA ASP A 456 21.01 15.88 15.92
C ASP A 456 20.02 16.52 16.92
N PRO A 457 19.82 15.96 18.12
CA PRO A 457 18.89 16.49 19.11
C PRO A 457 19.19 17.94 19.52
N ALA A 458 20.48 18.31 19.56
CA ALA A 458 20.90 19.65 19.99
C ALA A 458 20.51 20.75 18.99
N THR A 459 20.34 20.40 17.71
CA THR A 459 19.99 21.34 16.64
C THR A 459 18.57 21.15 16.11
N ASN A 460 17.85 20.09 16.54
CA ASN A 460 16.50 19.77 16.08
C ASN A 460 15.35 20.24 16.99
N GLU A 461 15.56 21.12 17.98
CA GLU A 461 14.49 21.52 18.91
C GLU A 461 13.82 22.90 18.64
N VAL A 462 12.47 22.85 18.56
CA VAL A 462 11.42 23.87 18.83
C VAL A 462 11.42 25.19 18.04
N THR A 463 11.31 25.14 16.70
CA THR A 463 10.80 26.30 15.92
C THR A 463 9.60 26.00 15.01
N GLY A 464 9.00 24.81 15.13
CA GLY A 464 7.77 24.47 14.41
C GLY A 464 7.97 23.97 12.98
N GLU A 465 9.22 23.83 12.50
CA GLU A 465 9.56 23.32 11.17
C GLU A 465 10.11 21.87 11.19
N GLY A 466 9.51 20.97 11.99
CA GLY A 466 9.76 19.53 11.91
C GLY A 466 11.17 19.03 12.27
N TYR A 467 11.30 17.71 12.44
CA TYR A 467 12.57 17.06 12.76
C TYR A 467 13.37 16.78 11.47
N MET A 468 14.63 17.21 11.42
CA MET A 468 15.46 17.11 10.20
C MET A 468 16.60 16.10 10.38
N THR A 469 16.90 15.31 9.33
CA THR A 469 18.12 14.51 9.28
C THR A 469 19.28 15.42 8.89
N ASN A 470 20.27 15.60 9.76
CA ASN A 470 21.28 16.65 9.58
C ASN A 470 22.70 16.25 10.01
N MET A 471 22.90 15.01 10.45
CA MET A 471 24.19 14.51 10.93
C MET A 471 24.59 13.18 10.28
N LEU A 472 25.90 13.00 10.10
CA LEU A 472 26.53 11.81 9.53
C LEU A 472 27.79 11.46 10.32
N HIS A 473 27.92 10.21 10.77
CA HIS A 473 29.11 9.70 11.45
C HIS A 473 29.57 8.39 10.81
N ILE A 474 30.88 8.18 10.80
CA ILE A 474 31.51 6.94 10.34
C ILE A 474 32.25 6.33 11.52
N ILE A 475 31.90 5.09 11.86
CA ILE A 475 32.41 4.43 13.07
C ILE A 475 32.80 3.01 12.73
N GLN A 476 33.98 2.60 13.19
CA GLN A 476 34.36 1.19 13.16
C GLN A 476 33.82 0.49 14.42
N ALA A 477 33.10 -0.60 14.24
CA ALA A 477 32.59 -1.41 15.34
C ALA A 477 33.75 -2.04 16.13
N LYS A 478 33.92 -1.64 17.39
CA LYS A 478 35.05 -2.02 18.25
C LYS A 478 34.86 -3.32 19.02
#